data_AF-A0A7L2I6I2-F1
#
_entry.id   AF-A0A7L2I6I2-F1
#
_cell.length_a   1.000
_cell.length_b   1.000
_cell.length_c   1.000
_cell.angle_alpha   90.00
_cell.angle_beta   90.00
_cell.angle_gamma   90.00
#
_symmetry.space_group_name_H-M   'P 1'
#
loop_
_entity.id
_entity.type
_entity.pdbx_description
1 polymer ?
#
loop_
_entity_poly.entity_id
_entity_poly.type
_entity_poly.pdbx_seq_one_letter_code
_entity_poly.pdbx_strand_id
1 'polypeptide(L)'
;FSVYNYLLDITTWNKSTRRGFINIKITDHDGNTVESVMNSEASTFQRYKRVKILSGFNRDLEKISKISLTFSTKTLIGPKHKLRVLQMRLKSLNNPER
;
A
#
# COMPACT_ATOMS: atom_id res chain seq x y z
N PHE A 1 -7.34 -15.42 15.51
CA PHE A 1 -7.56 -14.21 14.70
C PHE A 1 -7.21 -14.50 13.25
N SER A 2 -8.07 -14.15 12.30
CA SER A 2 -7.80 -14.36 10.86
C SER A 2 -7.10 -13.12 10.28
N VAL A 3 -6.04 -13.33 9.49
CA VAL A 3 -5.34 -12.28 8.75
C VAL A 3 -5.62 -12.46 7.27
N TYR A 4 -6.10 -11.40 6.62
CA TYR A 4 -6.40 -11.37 5.20
C TYR A 4 -5.24 -10.69 4.47
N ASN A 5 -4.57 -11.44 3.61
CA ASN A 5 -3.35 -11.02 2.96
C ASN A 5 -3.63 -10.53 1.54
N TYR A 6 -3.02 -9.41 1.22
CA TYR A 6 -3.06 -8.78 -0.09
C TYR A 6 -1.65 -8.47 -0.57
N LEU A 7 -1.46 -8.53 -1.87
CA LEU A 7 -0.27 -8.06 -2.54
C LEU A 7 -0.57 -6.74 -3.25
N LEU A 8 0.15 -5.69 -2.87
CA LEU A 8 0.10 -4.40 -3.55
C LEU A 8 1.31 -4.26 -4.49
N ASP A 9 1.04 -4.18 -5.79
CA ASP A 9 2.02 -3.81 -6.80
C ASP A 9 1.98 -2.29 -7.01
N ILE A 10 3.10 -1.60 -6.77
CA ILE A 10 3.25 -0.15 -7.00
C ILE A 10 4.31 0.08 -8.07
N THR A 11 3.99 0.90 -9.08
CA THR A 11 4.97 1.48 -10.00
C THR A 11 5.01 2.99 -9.80
N THR A 12 6.20 3.58 -9.66
CA THR A 12 6.36 5.01 -9.35
C THR A 12 6.99 5.81 -10.50
N TRP A 13 6.73 7.12 -10.53
CA TRP A 13 7.33 8.06 -11.49
C TRP A 13 8.14 9.18 -10.79
N ASN A 14 8.73 8.85 -9.64
CA ASN A 14 9.57 9.79 -8.90
C ASN A 14 10.77 10.28 -9.74
N LYS A 15 11.19 11.53 -9.55
CA LYS A 15 12.44 12.05 -10.15
C LYS A 15 13.69 11.40 -9.55
N SER A 16 13.65 11.10 -8.26
CA SER A 16 14.75 10.46 -7.51
C SER A 16 14.23 9.26 -6.72
N THR A 17 15.13 8.35 -6.36
CA THR A 17 14.81 7.19 -5.51
C THR A 17 14.19 7.66 -4.19
N ARG A 18 13.08 7.04 -3.81
CA ARG A 18 12.44 7.23 -2.50
C ARG A 18 12.56 5.95 -1.70
N ARG A 19 12.93 6.07 -0.43
CA ARG A 19 12.89 4.94 0.51
C ARG A 19 12.00 5.29 1.68
N GLY A 20 11.07 4.41 2.02
CA GLY A 20 10.12 4.67 3.08
C GLY A 20 9.12 3.54 3.26
N PHE A 21 8.16 3.77 4.15
CA PHE A 21 7.13 2.83 4.53
C PHE A 21 5.84 3.16 3.80
N ILE A 22 5.03 2.13 3.62
CA ILE A 22 3.71 2.23 3.04
C ILE A 22 2.72 1.68 4.06
N ASN A 23 1.73 2.49 4.41
CA ASN A 23 0.52 2.01 5.06
C ASN A 23 -0.62 2.06 4.03
N ILE A 24 -1.44 1.00 4.01
CA ILE A 24 -2.55 0.85 3.09
C ILE A 24 -3.84 0.92 3.87
N LYS A 25 -4.79 1.70 3.36
CA LYS A 25 -6.17 1.72 3.80
C LYS A 25 -7.07 1.34 2.65
N ILE A 26 -7.94 0.35 2.87
CA ILE A 26 -8.98 -0.01 1.91
C ILE A 26 -10.35 0.41 2.45
N THR A 27 -11.24 0.77 1.54
CA THR A 27 -12.61 1.19 1.84
C THR A 27 -13.57 0.44 0.93
N ASP A 28 -14.67 -0.07 1.49
CA ASP A 28 -15.71 -0.72 0.71
C ASP A 28 -16.74 0.28 0.14
N HIS A 29 -17.75 -0.21 -0.58
CA HIS A 29 -18.82 0.64 -1.11
C HIS A 29 -19.75 1.23 -0.05
N ASP A 30 -19.82 0.64 1.14
CA ASP A 30 -20.63 1.12 2.26
C ASP A 30 -19.86 2.15 3.12
N GLY A 31 -18.59 2.40 2.79
CA GLY A 31 -17.72 3.35 3.47
C GLY A 31 -16.96 2.76 4.67
N ASN A 32 -17.06 1.45 4.94
CA ASN A 32 -16.26 0.82 5.98
C ASN A 32 -14.80 0.79 5.55
N THR A 33 -13.90 0.99 6.52
CA THR A 33 -12.47 1.03 6.23
C THR A 33 -11.66 0.09 7.10
N VAL A 34 -10.59 -0.47 6.55
CA VAL A 34 -9.59 -1.23 7.30
C VAL A 34 -8.19 -0.82 6.85
N GLU A 35 -7.27 -0.79 7.79
CA GLU A 35 -5.87 -0.40 7.59
C GLU A 35 -4.96 -1.62 7.73
N SER A 36 -3.85 -1.60 6.99
CA SER A 36 -2.86 -2.68 7.04
C SER A 36 -2.21 -2.74 8.41
N VAL A 37 -2.25 -3.92 9.04
CA VAL A 37 -1.70 -4.17 10.38
C VAL A 37 -0.22 -4.56 10.34
N MET A 38 0.27 -5.07 9.22
CA MET A 38 1.70 -5.36 9.06
C MET A 38 2.48 -4.12 8.65
N ASN A 39 3.47 -3.75 9.47
CA ASN A 39 4.50 -2.81 9.06
C ASN A 39 5.37 -3.47 7.99
N SER A 40 5.19 -3.07 6.73
CA SER A 40 6.14 -3.43 5.67
C SER A 40 7.51 -2.87 6.04
N GLU A 41 8.58 -3.64 5.78
CA GLU A 41 9.92 -3.06 5.78
C GLU A 41 10.00 -1.85 4.84
N ALA A 42 10.94 -0.95 5.10
CA ALA A 42 11.14 0.22 4.26
C ALA A 42 11.47 -0.23 2.83
N SER A 43 10.59 0.11 1.89
CA SER A 43 10.73 -0.23 0.48
C SER A 43 11.44 0.88 -0.28
N THR A 44 12.17 0.49 -1.34
CA THR A 44 12.89 1.41 -2.22
C THR A 44 12.14 1.56 -3.54
N PHE A 45 11.68 2.76 -3.82
CA PHE A 45 10.90 3.14 -5.00
C PHE A 45 11.76 3.90 -6.00
N GLN A 46 12.14 3.21 -7.07
CA GLN A 46 12.83 3.79 -8.22
C GLN A 46 11.83 4.09 -9.34
N ARG A 47 12.16 5.06 -10.19
CA ARG A 47 11.32 5.44 -11.33
C ARG A 47 11.10 4.23 -12.24
N TYR A 48 9.84 3.99 -12.58
CA TYR A 48 9.35 2.92 -13.47
C TYR A 48 9.67 1.48 -13.03
N LYS A 49 10.15 1.29 -11.80
CA LYS A 49 10.30 -0.05 -11.23
C LYS A 49 9.05 -0.43 -10.44
N ARG A 50 8.61 -1.66 -10.64
CA ARG A 50 7.53 -2.28 -9.88
C ARG A 50 8.07 -2.78 -8.55
N VAL A 51 7.39 -2.41 -7.46
CA VAL A 51 7.65 -2.89 -6.10
C VAL A 51 6.42 -3.65 -5.65
N LYS A 52 6.63 -4.80 -5.01
CA LYS A 52 5.56 -5.64 -4.45
C LYS A 52 5.58 -5.53 -2.93
N ILE A 53 4.43 -5.26 -2.32
CA ILE A 53 4.31 -5.09 -0.88
C ILE A 53 3.25 -6.07 -0.38
N LEU A 54 3.64 -6.97 0.52
CA LEU A 54 2.72 -7.84 1.24
C LEU A 54 2.05 -7.04 2.36
N SER A 55 0.74 -7.14 2.47
CA SER A 55 -0.02 -6.41 3.50
C SER A 55 -1.14 -7.27 4.05
N GLY A 56 -1.16 -7.38 5.38
CA GLY A 56 -2.19 -8.07 6.13
C GLY A 56 -3.23 -7.10 6.68
N PHE A 57 -4.49 -7.51 6.70
CA PHE A 57 -5.62 -6.81 7.30
C PHE A 57 -6.32 -7.71 8.32
N ASN A 58 -6.87 -7.13 9.37
CA ASN A 58 -7.61 -7.87 10.41
C ASN A 58 -9.06 -8.18 10.02
N ARG A 59 -9.53 -7.64 8.89
CA ARG A 59 -10.87 -7.82 8.34
C ARG A 59 -10.78 -7.87 6.82
N ASP A 60 -11.55 -8.75 6.18
CA ASP A 60 -11.75 -8.71 4.74
C ASP A 60 -12.88 -7.75 4.40
N LEU A 61 -12.68 -6.90 3.41
CA LEU A 61 -13.72 -6.08 2.81
C LEU A 61 -14.00 -6.61 1.42
N GLU A 62 -15.23 -7.02 1.13
CA GLU A 62 -15.50 -7.70 -0.13
C GLU A 62 -15.42 -6.78 -1.35
N LYS A 63 -16.27 -5.75 -1.37
CA LYS A 63 -16.40 -4.86 -2.53
C LYS A 63 -15.57 -3.61 -2.28
N ILE A 64 -14.27 -3.68 -2.57
CA ILE A 64 -13.35 -2.56 -2.37
C ILE A 64 -13.63 -1.47 -3.40
N SER A 65 -14.03 -0.29 -2.93
CA SER A 65 -14.33 0.89 -3.76
C SER A 65 -13.12 1.83 -3.87
N LYS A 66 -12.26 1.86 -2.84
CA LYS A 66 -11.13 2.79 -2.77
C LYS A 66 -9.94 2.17 -2.04
N ILE A 67 -8.76 2.48 -2.54
CA ILE A 67 -7.48 2.16 -1.92
C ILE A 67 -6.74 3.48 -1.67
N SER A 68 -6.31 3.70 -0.44
CA SER A 68 -5.53 4.87 -0.03
C SER A 68 -4.15 4.44 0.46
N LEU A 69 -3.15 5.26 0.15
CA LEU A 69 -1.75 4.99 0.44
C LEU A 69 -1.16 6.13 1.24
N THR A 70 -0.55 5.80 2.38
CA THR A 70 0.25 6.73 3.16
C THR A 70 1.72 6.34 3.02
N PHE A 71 2.51 7.23 2.40
CA PHE A 71 3.96 7.09 2.34
C PHE A 71 4.59 7.88 3.49
N SER A 72 5.46 7.23 4.26
CA SER A 72 6.18 7.86 5.37
C SER A 72 7.67 7.53 5.34
N THR A 73 8.47 8.40 5.95
CA THR A 73 9.90 8.20 6.19
C THR A 73 10.12 8.14 7.71
N LYS A 74 11.23 7.55 8.18
CA LYS A 74 11.54 7.54 9.63
C LYS A 74 11.76 8.95 10.21
N THR A 75 12.07 9.93 9.37
CA THR A 75 12.39 11.28 9.82
C THR A 75 11.12 12.13 9.95
N LEU A 76 10.83 12.59 11.16
CA LEU A 76 9.73 13.52 11.45
C LEU A 76 10.09 14.97 11.06
N ILE A 77 11.38 15.32 11.14
CA ILE A 77 11.92 16.66 10.89
C ILE A 77 12.75 16.61 9.60
N GLY A 78 12.31 17.32 8.56
CA GLY A 78 13.02 17.36 7.28
C GLY A 78 12.11 17.64 6.09
N PRO A 79 12.67 17.70 4.87
CA PRO A 79 11.89 17.96 3.67
C PRO A 79 10.88 16.84 3.42
N LYS A 80 9.59 17.19 3.31
CA LYS A 80 8.53 16.24 2.97
C LYS A 80 8.73 15.72 1.54
N HIS A 81 9.15 14.47 1.43
CA HIS A 81 9.31 13.81 0.13
C HIS A 81 7.98 13.18 -0.32
N LYS A 82 7.44 13.65 -1.44
CA LYS A 82 6.26 13.06 -2.07
C LYS A 82 6.63 11.79 -2.84
N LEU A 83 5.86 10.73 -2.66
CA LEU A 83 5.87 9.55 -3.53
C LEU A 83 4.89 9.78 -4.69
N ARG A 84 5.40 9.70 -5.91
CA ARG A 84 4.64 9.87 -7.15
C ARG A 84 4.32 8.49 -7.72
N VAL A 85 3.08 8.05 -7.56
CA VAL A 85 2.59 6.74 -8.05
C VAL A 85 2.10 6.89 -9.49
N LEU A 86 2.51 5.97 -10.35
CA LEU A 86 2.06 5.88 -11.75
C LEU A 86 0.93 4.86 -11.87
N GLN A 87 1.12 3.69 -11.25
CA GLN A 87 0.15 2.61 -11.27
C GLN A 87 0.19 1.89 -9.92
N MET A 88 -0.99 1.44 -9.49
CA MET A 88 -1.17 0.58 -8.33
C MET A 88 -2.15 -0.54 -8.66
N ARG A 89 -1.90 -1.73 -8.14
CA ARG A 89 -2.82 -2.87 -8.22
C ARG A 89 -2.79 -3.63 -6.91
N LEU A 90 -3.95 -3.82 -6.30
CA LEU A 90 -4.12 -4.64 -5.10
C LEU A 90 -4.69 -5.99 -5.52
N LYS A 91 -4.10 -7.08 -5.05
CA LYS A 91 -4.56 -8.46 -5.31
C LYS A 91 -4.78 -9.19 -4.00
N SER A 92 -5.96 -9.76 -3.81
CA SER A 92 -6.22 -10.64 -2.67
C SER A 92 -5.46 -11.96 -2.86
N LEU A 93 -4.74 -12.41 -1.83
CA LEU A 93 -4.08 -13.71 -1.82
C LEU A 93 -5.00 -14.80 -1.30
N ASN A 94 -5.95 -14.43 -0.44
CA ASN A 94 -6.95 -15.35 0.10
C ASN A 94 -8.12 -15.60 -0.86
N ASN A 95 -8.40 -14.66 -1.77
CA ASN A 95 -9.43 -14.79 -2.81
C ASN A 95 -8.92 -14.23 -4.15
N PRO A 96 -8.10 -15.01 -4.91
CA PRO A 96 -7.42 -14.52 -6.12
C PRO A 96 -8.32 -14.16 -7.30
N GLU A 97 -9.55 -14.68 -7.32
CA GLU A 97 -10.52 -14.51 -8.42
C GLU A 97 -11.38 -13.23 -8.31
N ARG A 98 -11.16 -12.42 -7.27
CA ARG A 98 -11.83 -11.13 -7.08
C ARG A 98 -11.28 -10.03 -8.01
#